data_AF-A0A966FV58-F1
#
_entry.id   AF-A0A966FV58-F1
#
_cell.length_a   1.000
_cell.length_b   1.000
_cell.length_c   1.000
_cell.angle_alpha   90.00
_cell.angle_beta   90.00
_cell.angle_gamma   90.00
#
_symmetry.space_group_name_H-M   'P 1'
#
loop_
_entity.id
_entity.type
_entity.pdbx_description
1 polymer ?
#
loop_
_entity_poly.entity_id
_entity_poly.type
_entity_poly.pdbx_seq_one_letter_code
_entity_poly.pdbx_strand_id
1 'polypeptide(L)'
;MITRRSLIRSTAAGAAVDQPQLMYNLDSWAGYAVPRERMMMRLSRVDNAVVLTGDEHQNYAGLLMSDDDPVGVECVTTSISSGGDGQDQRPGSDRILAENPQLKFINDQRGYGVCEVTPESWRTDFKVLDKVSVPGGTLNRRASAVIGAGPANLSIT
;
A
#
# COMPACT_ATOMS: atom_id res chain seq x y z
N MET A 1 -5.57 2.26 3.19
CA MET A 1 -6.78 1.50 3.62
C MET A 1 -6.48 0.03 3.89
N ILE A 2 -5.51 -0.52 3.16
CA ILE A 2 -5.05 -1.91 3.12
C ILE A 2 -4.37 -2.41 4.39
N THR A 3 -3.69 -1.54 5.13
CA THR A 3 -3.04 -1.88 6.39
C THR A 3 -4.10 -1.94 7.48
N ARG A 4 -4.58 -3.15 7.77
CA ARG A 4 -5.55 -3.36 8.85
C ARG A 4 -4.86 -3.25 10.22
N ARG A 5 -3.58 -3.61 10.32
CA ARG A 5 -2.76 -3.76 11.56
C ARG A 5 -1.26 -3.75 11.21
N SER A 6 -0.43 -2.98 11.90
CA SER A 6 1.04 -3.20 11.88
C SER A 6 1.48 -3.57 13.30
N LEU A 7 2.13 -4.72 13.50
CA LEU A 7 2.57 -5.17 14.82
C LEU A 7 4.03 -4.76 15.02
N ILE A 8 4.30 -3.49 15.30
CA ILE A 8 5.66 -3.08 15.62
C ILE A 8 5.90 -3.31 17.13
N ARG A 9 6.81 -4.22 17.47
CA ARG A 9 7.33 -4.32 18.85
C ARG A 9 8.07 -3.02 19.16
N SER A 10 7.55 -2.23 20.08
CA SER A 10 8.23 -1.04 20.60
C SER A 10 9.49 -1.46 21.35
N THR A 11 10.66 -1.00 20.91
CA THR A 11 11.87 -0.98 21.74
C THR A 11 11.99 0.38 22.43
N ALA A 12 10.97 0.77 23.20
CA ALA A 12 11.15 1.86 24.16
C ALA A 12 11.98 1.33 25.33
N ALA A 13 13.16 1.93 25.55
CA ALA A 13 14.00 1.62 26.69
C ALA A 13 13.23 1.93 27.99
N GLY A 14 12.96 0.89 28.79
CA GLY A 14 12.46 1.03 30.15
C GLY A 14 10.98 0.72 30.37
N ALA A 15 10.51 -0.48 29.99
CA ALA A 15 9.59 -1.30 30.79
C ALA A 15 9.33 -2.61 30.03
N ALA A 16 9.60 -3.74 30.67
CA ALA A 16 9.31 -5.05 30.13
C ALA A 16 7.78 -5.26 30.03
N VAL A 17 7.22 -5.03 28.85
CA VAL A 17 5.95 -5.61 28.42
C VAL A 17 6.17 -6.11 27.00
N ASP A 18 6.62 -7.36 26.87
CA ASP A 18 6.75 -8.07 25.58
C ASP A 18 5.37 -8.51 25.07
N GLN A 19 4.46 -7.54 24.89
CA GLN A 19 3.22 -7.74 24.18
C GLN A 19 3.32 -7.02 22.84
N PRO A 20 3.02 -7.69 21.72
CA PRO A 20 3.01 -7.04 20.42
C PRO A 20 1.93 -5.94 20.44
N GLN A 21 2.37 -4.69 20.52
CA GLN A 21 1.47 -3.55 20.45
C GLN A 21 1.11 -3.32 18.98
N LEU A 22 -0.19 -3.27 18.72
CA LEU A 22 -0.73 -2.86 17.43
C LEU A 22 -0.43 -1.37 17.24
N MET A 23 0.39 -1.04 16.25
CA MET A 23 0.57 0.32 15.79
C MET A 23 -0.37 0.61 14.63
N TYR A 24 -1.04 1.75 14.72
CA TYR A 24 -1.93 2.27 13.69
C TYR A 24 -1.48 3.68 13.30
N ASN A 25 -1.51 3.98 12.01
CA ASN A 25 -1.53 5.37 11.56
C ASN A 25 -2.95 5.91 11.82
N LEU A 26 -3.12 6.68 12.89
CA LEU A 26 -4.43 7.21 13.30
C LEU A 26 -4.99 8.26 12.32
N ASP A 27 -4.15 8.84 11.46
CA ASP A 27 -4.57 9.76 10.41
C ASP A 27 -5.04 9.01 9.14
N SER A 28 -4.69 7.73 9.02
CA SER A 28 -5.18 6.86 7.94
C SER A 28 -6.53 6.23 8.28
N TRP A 29 -7.12 5.51 7.31
CA TRP A 29 -8.29 4.64 7.51
C TRP A 29 -8.15 3.63 8.67
N ALA A 30 -6.92 3.34 9.13
CA ALA A 30 -6.70 2.50 10.31
C ALA A 30 -7.25 3.14 11.60
N GLY A 31 -7.26 4.47 11.73
CA GLY A 31 -7.86 5.21 12.85
C GLY A 31 -9.39 5.26 12.82
N TYR A 32 -10.03 4.95 11.68
CA TYR A 32 -11.46 5.13 11.46
C TYR A 32 -12.16 3.78 11.18
N ALA A 33 -12.08 2.84 12.14
CA ALA A 33 -12.57 1.47 11.97
C ALA A 33 -14.04 1.38 11.50
N VAL A 34 -14.95 2.05 12.19
CA VAL A 34 -16.40 1.99 11.89
C VAL A 34 -16.72 2.53 10.47
N PRO A 35 -16.24 3.72 10.06
CA PRO A 35 -16.35 4.15 8.67
C PRO A 35 -15.70 3.20 7.66
N ARG A 36 -14.53 2.65 7.97
CA ARG A 36 -13.80 1.71 7.10
C ARG A 36 -14.61 0.44 6.84
N GLU A 37 -15.17 -0.16 7.90
CA GLU A 37 -16.02 -1.35 7.79
C GLU A 37 -17.24 -1.11 6.91
N ARG A 38 -17.92 0.03 7.09
CA ARG A 38 -19.04 0.42 6.20
C ARG A 38 -18.63 0.53 4.74
N MET A 39 -17.40 1.00 4.47
CA MET A 39 -16.89 1.05 3.11
C MET A 39 -16.58 -0.36 2.58
N MET A 40 -15.91 -1.21 3.36
CA MET A 40 -15.62 -2.60 2.96
C MET A 40 -16.89 -3.38 2.60
N MET A 41 -17.96 -3.25 3.40
CA MET A 41 -19.27 -3.87 3.11
C MET A 41 -19.94 -3.34 1.84
N ARG A 42 -19.58 -2.14 1.37
CA ARG A 42 -20.07 -1.61 0.09
C ARG A 42 -19.23 -2.12 -1.07
N LEU A 43 -17.91 -2.18 -0.89
CA LEU A 43 -17.00 -2.73 -1.89
C LEU A 43 -17.25 -4.22 -2.11
N SER A 44 -17.66 -4.98 -1.08
CA SER A 44 -18.01 -6.40 -1.19
C SER A 44 -19.24 -6.69 -2.08
N ARG A 45 -19.90 -5.65 -2.60
CA ARG A 45 -21.07 -5.75 -3.48
C ARG A 45 -20.75 -5.43 -4.95
N VAL A 46 -19.48 -5.20 -5.27
CA VAL A 46 -18.98 -4.97 -6.62
C VAL A 46 -17.76 -5.86 -6.86
N ASP A 47 -17.57 -6.34 -8.09
CA ASP A 47 -16.59 -7.39 -8.34
C ASP A 47 -15.14 -6.87 -8.46
N ASN A 48 -14.96 -5.63 -8.92
CA ASN A 48 -13.69 -5.11 -9.42
C ASN A 48 -13.29 -3.74 -8.83
N ALA A 49 -13.54 -3.51 -7.54
CA ALA A 49 -13.18 -2.25 -6.90
C ALA A 49 -11.66 -2.04 -6.85
N VAL A 50 -11.22 -0.87 -7.37
CA VAL A 50 -9.83 -0.38 -7.23
C VAL A 50 -9.86 0.96 -6.50
N VAL A 51 -9.02 1.10 -5.47
CA VAL A 51 -8.86 2.33 -4.68
C VAL A 51 -7.47 2.91 -4.93
N LEU A 52 -7.41 4.21 -5.23
CA LEU A 52 -6.15 4.94 -5.39
C LEU A 52 -5.95 5.88 -4.20
N THR A 53 -4.77 5.87 -3.60
CA THR A 53 -4.43 6.70 -2.44
C THR A 53 -3.01 7.25 -2.52
N GLY A 54 -2.67 8.17 -1.62
CA GLY A 54 -1.34 8.77 -1.46
C GLY A 54 -1.01 8.97 0.00
N ASP A 55 -0.51 10.15 0.37
CA ASP A 55 -0.17 10.59 1.75
C ASP A 55 1.02 9.88 2.41
N GLU A 56 1.10 8.54 2.32
CA GLU A 56 2.13 7.73 2.99
C GLU A 56 3.56 7.96 2.47
N HIS A 57 3.71 8.73 1.38
CA HIS A 57 4.98 8.96 0.67
C HIS A 57 5.70 7.67 0.27
N GLN A 58 4.97 6.58 0.10
CA GLN A 58 5.46 5.28 -0.33
C GLN A 58 4.52 4.71 -1.38
N ASN A 59 5.03 3.81 -2.21
CA ASN A 59 4.19 2.99 -3.06
C ASN A 59 3.78 1.73 -2.29
N TYR A 60 2.50 1.40 -2.35
CA TYR A 60 1.96 0.14 -1.86
C TYR A 60 0.98 -0.45 -2.86
N ALA A 61 0.88 -1.77 -2.90
CA ALA A 61 -0.23 -2.45 -3.55
C ALA A 61 -0.66 -3.67 -2.76
N GLY A 62 -1.96 -3.93 -2.70
CA GLY A 62 -2.47 -5.17 -2.16
C GLY A 62 -3.99 -5.22 -2.03
N LEU A 63 -4.48 -6.24 -1.34
CA LEU A 63 -5.90 -6.58 -1.28
C LEU A 63 -6.61 -5.86 -0.12
N LEU A 64 -7.76 -5.26 -0.44
CA LEU A 64 -8.71 -4.78 0.56
C LEU A 64 -9.54 -5.97 1.01
N MET A 65 -9.41 -6.34 2.28
CA MET A 65 -10.14 -7.47 2.85
C MET A 65 -11.44 -6.98 3.49
N SER A 66 -12.51 -7.75 3.40
CA SER A 66 -13.67 -7.73 4.30
C SER A 66 -13.72 -9.10 4.98
N ASP A 67 -13.56 -9.14 6.29
CA ASP A 67 -13.23 -10.37 7.01
C ASP A 67 -12.05 -11.10 6.35
N ASP A 68 -12.27 -12.32 5.83
CA ASP A 68 -11.25 -13.14 5.16
C ASP A 68 -11.31 -13.05 3.62
N ASP A 69 -12.30 -12.35 3.07
CA ASP A 69 -12.52 -12.26 1.62
C ASP A 69 -11.92 -10.97 1.02
N PRO A 70 -11.18 -11.04 -0.10
CA PRO A 70 -10.74 -9.85 -0.81
C PRO A 70 -11.93 -9.21 -1.54
N VAL A 71 -12.15 -7.91 -1.29
CA VAL A 71 -13.28 -7.12 -1.84
C VAL A 71 -12.81 -5.99 -2.75
N GLY A 72 -11.52 -5.87 -2.98
CA GLY A 72 -10.93 -4.89 -3.89
C GLY A 72 -9.41 -4.85 -3.79
N VAL A 73 -8.82 -3.93 -4.53
CA VAL A 73 -7.37 -3.67 -4.52
C VAL A 73 -7.13 -2.21 -4.21
N GLU A 74 -6.11 -1.92 -3.40
CA GLU A 74 -5.62 -0.55 -3.22
C GLU A 74 -4.22 -0.42 -3.82
N CYS A 75 -4.03 0.61 -4.64
CA CYS A 75 -2.74 1.08 -5.12
C CYS A 75 -2.46 2.44 -4.47
N VAL A 76 -1.55 2.45 -3.48
CA VAL A 76 -1.04 3.70 -2.88
C VAL A 76 0.12 4.16 -3.75
N THR A 77 0.06 5.40 -4.25
CA THR A 77 1.15 6.01 -5.01
C THR A 77 2.01 6.87 -4.09
N THR A 78 3.31 6.83 -4.28
CA THR A 78 4.28 7.69 -3.58
C THR A 78 4.01 9.18 -3.80
N SER A 79 4.67 10.02 -3.00
CA SER A 79 4.87 11.43 -3.27
C SER A 79 5.71 11.70 -4.52
N ILE A 80 5.50 12.88 -5.11
CA ILE A 80 6.37 13.44 -6.16
C ILE A 80 7.77 13.71 -5.62
N SER A 81 7.91 14.26 -4.41
CA SER A 81 9.23 14.62 -3.84
C SER A 81 9.34 14.56 -2.30
N SER A 82 8.22 14.58 -1.57
CA SER A 82 8.23 14.53 -0.10
C SER A 82 8.97 13.30 0.42
N GLY A 83 9.87 13.48 1.38
CA GLY A 83 10.72 12.42 1.92
C GLY A 83 12.09 12.27 1.25
N GLY A 84 12.38 13.04 0.19
CA GLY A 84 13.67 13.02 -0.50
C GLY A 84 13.86 11.78 -1.39
N ASP A 85 15.11 11.49 -1.75
CA ASP A 85 15.48 10.45 -2.73
C ASP A 85 14.83 9.09 -2.46
N GLY A 86 14.70 8.76 -1.18
CA GLY A 86 14.13 7.49 -0.76
C GLY A 86 15.05 6.32 -1.09
N GLN A 87 14.47 5.12 -1.12
CA GLN A 87 15.20 3.87 -1.37
C GLN A 87 14.21 2.79 -1.80
N ASP A 88 14.71 1.64 -2.27
CA ASP A 88 13.78 0.60 -2.72
C ASP A 88 12.87 0.12 -1.60
N GLN A 89 13.46 -0.33 -0.48
CA GLN A 89 12.74 -0.73 0.72
C GLN A 89 13.41 -0.14 1.96
N ARG A 90 12.62 0.42 2.88
CA ARG A 90 13.07 0.91 4.19
C ARG A 90 13.39 -0.26 5.14
N PRO A 91 14.28 -0.10 6.13
CA PRO A 91 14.38 -1.06 7.23
C PRO A 91 13.00 -1.34 7.84
N GLY A 92 12.64 -2.62 8.01
CA GLY A 92 11.33 -3.05 8.52
C GLY A 92 10.26 -3.28 7.45
N SER A 93 10.52 -3.00 6.17
CA SER A 93 9.59 -3.29 5.07
C SER A 93 9.26 -4.78 4.96
N ASP A 94 10.27 -5.64 5.16
CA ASP A 94 10.17 -7.09 5.23
C ASP A 94 9.21 -7.55 6.33
N ARG A 95 9.33 -6.96 7.52
CA ARG A 95 8.42 -7.22 8.65
C ARG A 95 7.00 -6.76 8.35
N ILE A 96 6.82 -5.56 7.79
CA ILE A 96 5.50 -5.04 7.42
C ILE A 96 4.81 -5.99 6.44
N LEU A 97 5.53 -6.45 5.42
CA LEU A 97 5.02 -7.43 4.45
C LEU A 97 4.67 -8.77 5.12
N ALA A 98 5.53 -9.28 6.01
CA ALA A 98 5.27 -10.54 6.72
C ALA A 98 4.05 -10.46 7.64
N GLU A 99 3.81 -9.32 8.29
CA GLU A 99 2.68 -9.09 9.19
C GLU A 99 1.38 -8.70 8.48
N ASN A 100 1.45 -8.32 7.20
CA ASN A 100 0.31 -7.95 6.38
C ASN A 100 0.25 -8.81 5.10
N PRO A 101 -0.19 -10.07 5.16
CA PRO A 101 -0.20 -10.97 4.01
C PRO A 101 -0.99 -10.44 2.80
N GLN A 102 -1.96 -9.54 3.03
CA GLN A 102 -2.74 -8.87 1.99
C GLN A 102 -1.93 -7.80 1.22
N LEU A 103 -0.87 -7.24 1.82
CA LEU A 103 0.04 -6.31 1.18
C LEU A 103 1.02 -7.09 0.29
N LYS A 104 1.06 -6.75 -1.00
CA LYS A 104 1.85 -7.49 -2.01
C LYS A 104 3.04 -6.71 -2.54
N PHE A 105 3.07 -5.40 -2.33
CA PHE A 105 4.15 -4.53 -2.78
C PHE A 105 4.38 -3.37 -1.81
N ILE A 106 5.65 -3.02 -1.61
CA ILE A 106 6.13 -1.86 -0.89
C ILE A 106 7.35 -1.31 -1.63
N ASN A 107 7.37 0.01 -1.83
CA ASN A 107 8.55 0.72 -2.32
C ASN A 107 8.60 2.15 -1.76
N ASP A 108 9.80 2.68 -1.56
CA ASP A 108 10.04 3.98 -0.94
C ASP A 108 10.81 4.95 -1.85
N GLN A 109 10.67 4.84 -3.17
CA GLN A 109 11.20 5.83 -4.10
C GLN A 109 10.10 6.80 -4.52
N ARG A 110 10.50 8.00 -4.94
CA ARG A 110 9.60 9.07 -5.39
C ARG A 110 9.20 8.88 -6.84
N GLY A 111 8.04 9.42 -7.22
CA GLY A 111 7.52 9.30 -8.58
C GLY A 111 6.00 9.38 -8.63
N TYR A 112 5.39 8.55 -9.47
CA TYR A 112 3.94 8.57 -9.72
C TYR A 112 3.44 7.23 -10.26
N GLY A 113 2.13 6.99 -10.13
CA GLY A 113 1.46 5.85 -10.76
C GLY A 113 0.93 6.20 -12.15
N VAL A 114 1.04 5.27 -13.11
CA VAL A 114 0.33 5.33 -14.39
C VAL A 114 -0.67 4.19 -14.44
N CYS A 115 -1.95 4.51 -14.62
CA CYS A 115 -3.01 3.52 -14.69
C CYS A 115 -3.47 3.33 -16.14
N GLU A 116 -3.44 2.08 -16.60
CA GLU A 116 -4.05 1.66 -17.85
C GLU A 116 -5.26 0.78 -17.51
N VAL A 117 -6.41 1.12 -18.11
CA VAL A 117 -7.69 0.52 -17.76
C VAL A 117 -8.39 0.06 -19.03
N THR A 118 -8.70 -1.21 -19.09
CA THR A 118 -9.48 -1.85 -20.16
C THR A 118 -10.70 -2.56 -19.53
N PRO A 119 -11.67 -3.02 -20.34
CA PRO A 119 -12.76 -3.83 -19.81
C PRO A 119 -12.29 -5.11 -19.09
N GLU A 120 -11.15 -5.68 -19.51
CA GLU A 120 -10.63 -6.95 -19.01
C GLU A 120 -9.62 -6.80 -17.87
N SER A 121 -9.00 -5.62 -17.70
CA SER A 121 -7.93 -5.43 -16.73
C SER A 121 -7.72 -3.98 -16.29
N TRP A 122 -7.18 -3.85 -15.08
CA TRP A 122 -6.55 -2.63 -14.59
C TRP A 122 -5.07 -2.92 -14.33
N ARG A 123 -4.19 -2.04 -14.83
CA ARG A 123 -2.75 -2.07 -14.52
C ARG A 123 -2.29 -0.73 -13.96
N THR A 124 -1.66 -0.74 -12.79
CA THR A 124 -0.94 0.43 -12.25
C THR A 124 0.56 0.18 -12.32
N ASP A 125 1.26 0.96 -13.13
CA ASP A 125 2.71 1.02 -13.17
C ASP A 125 3.23 2.02 -12.12
N PHE A 126 4.05 1.56 -11.18
CA PHE A 126 4.74 2.43 -10.23
C PHE A 126 6.03 2.96 -10.89
N LYS A 127 5.97 4.19 -11.41
CA LYS A 127 7.13 4.88 -11.99
C LYS A 127 7.88 5.60 -10.88
N VAL A 128 9.18 5.36 -10.79
CA VAL A 128 10.04 5.90 -9.72
C VAL A 128 11.31 6.51 -10.28
N LEU A 129 11.82 7.53 -9.59
CA LEU A 129 13.13 8.13 -9.82
C LEU A 129 14.15 7.54 -8.85
N ASP A 130 15.41 7.44 -9.28
CA ASP A 130 16.54 7.08 -8.41
C ASP A 130 16.91 8.19 -7.43
N LYS A 131 16.66 9.46 -7.80
CA LYS A 131 16.85 10.64 -6.94
C LYS A 131 15.93 11.79 -7.35
N VAL A 132 15.60 12.64 -6.40
CA VAL A 132 14.86 13.90 -6.57
C VAL A 132 15.52 15.10 -5.88
N SER A 133 16.58 14.86 -5.09
CA SER A 133 17.37 15.88 -4.40
C SER A 133 18.12 16.81 -5.37
N VAL A 134 18.35 16.35 -6.60
CA VAL A 134 18.94 17.11 -7.71
C VAL A 134 18.18 16.83 -9.01
N PRO A 135 18.19 17.79 -9.97
CA PRO A 135 17.65 17.54 -11.31
C PRO A 135 18.35 16.37 -12.04
N GLY A 136 17.63 15.71 -12.95
CA GLY A 136 18.21 14.68 -13.83
C GLY A 136 18.15 13.25 -13.29
N GLY A 137 17.27 12.95 -12.33
CA GLY A 137 16.99 11.58 -11.91
C GLY A 137 16.51 10.69 -13.08
N THR A 138 16.83 9.41 -13.02
CA THR A 138 16.45 8.41 -14.04
C THR A 138 15.13 7.77 -13.68
N LEU A 139 14.14 7.90 -14.57
CA LEU A 139 12.82 7.30 -14.39
C LEU A 139 12.85 5.81 -14.75
N ASN A 140 12.36 4.97 -13.84
CA ASN A 140 12.21 3.54 -14.04
C ASN A 140 10.79 3.10 -13.68
N ARG A 141 10.32 2.00 -14.26
CA ARG A 141 9.13 1.30 -13.77
C ARG A 141 9.57 0.28 -12.73
N ARG A 142 9.22 0.50 -11.46
CA ARG A 142 9.66 -0.37 -10.37
C ARG A 142 8.88 -1.67 -10.30
N ALA A 143 7.58 -1.60 -10.52
CA ALA A 143 6.66 -2.72 -10.54
C ALA A 143 5.38 -2.32 -11.27
N SER A 144 4.59 -3.32 -11.65
CA SER A 144 3.21 -3.16 -12.08
C SER A 144 2.28 -3.98 -11.19
N ALA A 145 1.23 -3.35 -10.66
CA ALA A 145 0.09 -4.05 -10.10
C ALA A 145 -0.91 -4.35 -11.21
N VAL A 146 -1.19 -5.63 -11.46
CA VAL A 146 -2.14 -6.09 -12.48
C VAL A 146 -3.32 -6.77 -11.82
N ILE A 147 -4.52 -6.31 -12.19
CA ILE A 147 -5.82 -6.69 -11.63
C ILE A 147 -6.68 -7.11 -12.83
N GLY A 148 -7.02 -8.39 -12.93
CA GLY A 148 -7.94 -8.89 -13.95
C GLY A 148 -9.40 -8.61 -13.59
N ALA A 149 -10.27 -8.67 -14.59
CA ALA A 149 -11.71 -8.61 -14.39
C ALA A 149 -12.24 -9.76 -13.50
N GLY A 150 -13.41 -9.54 -12.90
CA GLY A 150 -14.01 -10.48 -11.95
C GLY A 150 -13.57 -10.21 -10.51
N PRO A 151 -13.70 -11.20 -9.60
CA PRO A 151 -13.41 -11.04 -8.18
C PRO A 151 -12.00 -10.50 -7.92
N ALA A 152 -11.86 -9.78 -6.81
CA ALA A 152 -10.62 -9.11 -6.43
C ALA A 152 -9.41 -10.05 -6.49
N ASN A 153 -8.50 -9.73 -7.40
CA ASN A 153 -7.25 -10.43 -7.65
C ASN A 153 -6.13 -9.40 -7.83
N LEU A 154 -4.89 -9.80 -7.52
CA LEU A 154 -3.74 -8.93 -7.71
C LEU A 154 -2.48 -9.75 -7.96
N SER A 155 -1.75 -9.36 -8.99
CA SER A 155 -0.38 -9.80 -9.25
C SER A 155 0.57 -8.60 -9.33
N ILE A 156 1.81 -8.81 -8.89
CA ILE A 156 2.88 -7.82 -8.99
C ILE A 156 3.91 -8.36 -9.98
N THR A 157 4.26 -7.59 -10.99
CA THR A 157 5.23 -7.94 -12.06
C THR A 157 6.29 -6.88 -12.26
#